data_AF-A0A8T6RJS0-F1
#
_entry.id   AF-A0A8T6RJS0-F1
#
_cell.length_a   1.000
_cell.length_b   1.000
_cell.length_c   1.000
_cell.angle_alpha   90.00
_cell.angle_beta   90.00
_cell.angle_gamma   90.00
#
_symmetry.space_group_name_H-M   'P 1'
#
loop_
_entity.id
_entity.type
_entity.pdbx_description
1 polymer ?
#
loop_
_entity_poly.entity_id
_entity_poly.type
_entity_poly.pdbx_seq_one_letter_code
_entity_poly.pdbx_strand_id
1 'polypeptide(L)'
;MQKNWKQTDLDFVLRLGENNQLLITFKENERLLEPGKRSEGFKWFFSFLLDFNANFGSEINNCIILLDEPGIHLHPGGQRNLLKQIENLSIKNQIIYTTHLPFMINKMFPKRIICLVKENGISRIKEPRKEGIFDDLLLSATLGFNFTSFSNWGEINIFVEGITDKIIIEKIILEKAKADKEIILDLNQFSNIPLNGVNN
;
A
#
# COMPACT_ATOMS: atom_id res chain seq x y z
N MET A 1 26.42 -18.31 7.22
CA MET A 1 25.03 -18.79 7.05
C MET A 1 24.29 -17.77 6.21
N GLN A 2 23.88 -18.14 5.00
CA GLN A 2 23.19 -17.25 4.06
C GLN A 2 21.69 -17.52 4.18
N LYS A 3 20.92 -16.60 4.76
CA LYS A 3 19.45 -16.67 4.76
C LYS A 3 18.93 -15.79 3.63
N ASN A 4 18.36 -16.41 2.61
CA ASN A 4 17.71 -15.71 1.50
C ASN A 4 16.27 -15.37 1.93
N TRP A 5 16.00 -14.09 2.12
CA TRP A 5 14.64 -13.56 2.28
C TRP A 5 14.19 -13.05 0.90
N LYS A 6 13.10 -13.57 0.36
CA LYS A 6 12.55 -13.15 -0.94
C LYS A 6 11.39 -12.20 -0.75
N GLN A 7 11.49 -11.00 -1.30
CA GLN A 7 10.38 -10.07 -1.42
C GLN A 7 10.54 -9.32 -2.75
N THR A 8 9.73 -9.69 -3.75
CA THR A 8 9.69 -9.09 -5.10
C THR A 8 9.45 -7.57 -4.99
N ASP A 9 10.29 -6.65 -5.48
CA ASP A 9 11.38 -6.67 -6.47
C ASP A 9 12.74 -6.16 -5.92
N LEU A 10 13.06 -6.44 -4.65
CA LEU A 10 14.33 -6.05 -4.04
C LEU A 10 14.87 -7.21 -3.18
N ASP A 11 15.84 -7.97 -3.70
CA ASP A 11 16.47 -9.02 -2.88
C ASP A 11 17.46 -8.38 -1.91
N PHE A 12 17.10 -8.27 -0.63
CA PHE A 12 18.03 -7.81 0.38
C PHE A 12 19.07 -8.90 0.70
N VAL A 13 20.33 -8.57 0.50
CA VAL A 13 21.48 -9.42 0.80
C VAL A 13 22.20 -8.83 1.99
N LEU A 14 22.03 -9.50 3.14
CA LEU A 14 22.75 -9.24 4.37
C LEU A 14 24.07 -10.03 4.32
N ARG A 15 25.21 -9.33 4.40
CA ARG A 15 26.54 -9.95 4.50
C ARG A 15 27.22 -9.48 5.78
N LEU A 16 27.83 -10.41 6.50
CA LEU A 16 28.83 -10.06 7.50
C LEU A 16 30.16 -9.86 6.78
N GLY A 17 30.73 -8.66 6.86
CA GLY A 17 32.08 -8.38 6.39
C GLY A 17 33.15 -8.88 7.38
N GLU A 18 34.42 -8.80 6.98
CA GLU A 18 35.56 -9.32 7.74
C GLU A 18 35.74 -8.67 9.13
N ASN A 19 35.19 -7.47 9.34
CA ASN A 19 35.27 -6.72 10.60
C ASN A 19 33.97 -6.73 11.41
N ASN A 20 33.15 -7.79 11.32
CA ASN A 20 31.79 -7.83 11.91
C ASN A 20 30.85 -6.71 11.44
N GLN A 21 31.16 -6.08 10.32
CA GLN A 21 30.28 -5.06 9.73
C GLN A 21 29.10 -5.75 9.05
N LEU A 22 27.88 -5.40 9.44
CA LEU A 22 26.69 -5.83 8.73
C LEU A 22 26.52 -4.97 7.48
N LEU A 23 26.83 -5.53 6.33
CA LEU A 23 26.62 -4.92 5.02
C LEU A 23 25.24 -5.31 4.53
N ILE A 24 24.37 -4.30 4.40
CA ILE A 24 23.04 -4.46 3.83
C ILE A 24 23.11 -3.98 2.39
N THR A 25 22.83 -4.87 1.45
CA THR A 25 22.74 -4.54 0.01
C THR A 25 21.41 -5.01 -0.53
N PHE A 26 20.92 -4.42 -1.61
CA PHE A 26 19.73 -4.90 -2.32
C PHE A 26 20.09 -5.26 -3.77
N LYS A 27 19.50 -6.33 -4.30
CA LYS A 27 19.65 -6.76 -5.70
C LYS A 27 18.60 -6.03 -6.54
N GLU A 28 19.05 -5.25 -7.52
CA GLU A 28 18.22 -4.62 -8.54
C GLU A 28 18.85 -4.92 -9.91
N ASN A 29 18.11 -5.52 -10.84
CA ASN A 29 18.62 -5.91 -12.17
C ASN A 29 19.95 -6.67 -12.12
N GLU A 30 20.05 -7.64 -11.22
CA GLU A 30 21.25 -8.45 -10.95
C GLU A 30 22.47 -7.74 -10.32
N ARG A 31 22.36 -6.44 -10.02
CA ARG A 31 23.41 -5.68 -9.34
C ARG A 31 23.11 -5.52 -7.87
N LEU A 32 24.14 -5.71 -7.04
CA LEU A 32 24.08 -5.37 -5.61
C LEU A 32 24.33 -3.88 -5.44
N LEU A 33 23.38 -3.19 -4.82
CA LEU A 33 23.44 -1.76 -4.55
C LEU A 33 23.38 -1.52 -3.04
N GLU A 34 24.13 -0.51 -2.60
CA GLU A 34 24.12 -0.07 -1.21
C GLU A 34 22.97 0.92 -0.97
N PRO A 35 22.25 0.83 0.17
CA PRO A 35 21.22 1.79 0.57
C PRO A 35 21.72 3.25 0.54
N GLY A 36 23.01 3.46 0.83
CA GLY A 36 23.67 4.78 0.77
C GLY A 36 23.62 5.48 -0.59
N LYS A 37 23.34 4.76 -1.68
CA LYS A 37 23.23 5.32 -3.04
C LYS A 37 21.81 5.73 -3.44
N ARG A 38 20.82 5.63 -2.55
CA ARG A 38 19.43 6.07 -2.78
C ARG A 38 19.16 7.47 -2.20
N SER A 39 17.93 7.99 -2.37
CA SER A 39 17.51 9.27 -1.80
C SER A 39 17.59 9.27 -0.28
N GLU A 40 17.79 10.45 0.33
CA GLU A 40 17.87 10.59 1.80
C GLU A 40 16.64 10.03 2.51
N GLY A 41 15.44 10.25 1.99
CA GLY A 41 14.26 9.69 2.65
C GLY A 41 14.05 8.19 2.40
N PHE A 42 14.60 7.59 1.34
CA PHE A 42 14.68 6.12 1.26
C PHE A 42 15.56 5.59 2.37
N LYS A 43 16.73 6.21 2.60
CA LYS A 43 17.65 5.82 3.67
C LYS A 43 17.00 5.97 5.03
N TRP A 44 16.33 7.09 5.29
CA TRP A 44 15.61 7.33 6.54
C TRP A 44 14.52 6.28 6.76
N PHE A 45 13.66 6.05 5.77
CA PHE A 45 12.57 5.08 5.88
C PHE A 45 13.09 3.65 6.05
N PHE A 46 14.11 3.25 5.29
CA PHE A 46 14.71 1.93 5.39
C PHE A 46 15.38 1.71 6.76
N SER A 47 16.06 2.74 7.28
CA SER A 47 16.64 2.71 8.63
C SER A 47 15.54 2.62 9.69
N PHE A 48 14.48 3.42 9.55
CA PHE A 48 13.30 3.31 10.41
C PHE A 48 12.72 1.89 10.37
N LEU A 49 12.52 1.29 9.20
CA LEU A 49 11.92 -0.03 9.09
C LEU A 49 12.84 -1.13 9.68
N LEU A 50 14.15 -1.02 9.51
CA LEU A 50 15.11 -1.92 10.13
C LEU A 50 15.14 -1.75 11.64
N ASP A 51 15.27 -0.52 12.14
CA ASP A 51 15.25 -0.22 13.57
C ASP A 51 13.91 -0.62 14.20
N PHE A 52 12.82 -0.42 13.47
CA PHE A 52 11.49 -0.80 13.89
C PHE A 52 11.38 -2.33 14.05
N ASN A 53 11.79 -3.08 13.04
CA ASN A 53 11.74 -4.54 13.09
C ASN A 53 12.76 -5.14 14.07
N ALA A 54 13.96 -4.57 14.16
CA ALA A 54 15.04 -5.08 15.01
C ALA A 54 14.80 -4.81 16.49
N ASN A 55 14.34 -3.61 16.84
CA ASN A 55 14.12 -3.23 18.24
C ASN A 55 12.72 -3.57 18.73
N PHE A 56 11.76 -3.75 17.82
CA PHE A 56 10.35 -3.83 18.22
C PHE A 56 9.53 -4.94 17.56
N GLY A 57 10.12 -5.71 16.65
CA GLY A 57 9.41 -6.73 15.85
C GLY A 57 8.66 -7.80 16.66
N SER A 58 8.95 -7.93 17.96
CA SER A 58 8.19 -8.76 18.90
C SER A 58 7.64 -8.03 20.14
N GLU A 59 8.02 -6.77 20.37
CA GLU A 59 7.81 -6.07 21.65
C GLU A 59 6.86 -4.86 21.59
N ILE A 60 6.59 -4.27 20.41
CA ILE A 60 5.54 -3.25 20.30
C ILE A 60 4.17 -3.93 20.30
N ASN A 61 3.50 -3.84 21.44
CA ASN A 61 2.15 -4.31 21.66
C ASN A 61 1.37 -3.22 22.42
N ASN A 62 0.12 -3.02 22.03
CA ASN A 62 -0.79 -2.04 22.64
C ASN A 62 -0.28 -0.58 22.56
N CYS A 63 0.34 -0.20 21.44
CA CYS A 63 0.79 1.16 21.16
C CYS A 63 -0.05 1.86 20.08
N ILE A 64 0.03 3.21 20.05
CA ILE A 64 -0.44 4.03 18.93
C ILE A 64 0.79 4.49 18.13
N ILE A 65 0.82 4.15 16.84
CA ILE A 65 1.90 4.48 15.91
C ILE A 65 1.37 5.49 14.90
N LEU A 66 2.05 6.65 14.81
CA LEU A 66 1.72 7.71 13.86
C LEU A 66 2.82 7.80 12.81
N LEU A 67 2.46 7.72 11.52
CA LEU A 67 3.42 7.79 10.41
C LEU A 67 3.00 8.89 9.43
N ASP A 68 3.92 9.79 9.08
CA ASP A 68 3.69 10.79 8.05
C ASP A 68 4.30 10.32 6.73
N GLU A 69 3.45 10.07 5.74
CA GLU A 69 3.83 9.62 4.39
C GLU A 69 4.94 8.53 4.35
N PRO A 70 4.70 7.35 4.95
CA PRO A 70 5.77 6.36 5.15
C PRO A 70 6.25 5.69 3.85
N GLY A 71 5.53 5.82 2.74
CA GLY A 71 5.85 5.12 1.49
C GLY A 71 6.56 5.95 0.41
N ILE A 72 6.83 7.24 0.62
CA ILE A 72 7.09 8.21 -0.48
C ILE A 72 8.32 7.89 -1.34
N HIS A 73 9.26 7.13 -0.80
CA HIS A 73 10.48 6.74 -1.52
C HIS A 73 10.45 5.30 -2.05
N LEU A 74 9.33 4.61 -1.90
CA LEU A 74 9.16 3.24 -2.39
C LEU A 74 8.49 3.27 -3.76
N HIS A 75 8.94 2.39 -4.66
CA HIS A 75 8.20 2.07 -5.87
C HIS A 75 6.87 1.37 -5.51
N PRO A 76 5.82 1.40 -6.36
CA PRO A 76 4.53 0.74 -6.14
C PRO A 76 4.56 -0.62 -5.42
N GLY A 77 5.42 -1.56 -5.85
CA GLY A 77 5.55 -2.87 -5.19
C GLY A 77 6.05 -2.77 -3.74
N GLY A 78 7.02 -1.88 -3.48
CA GLY A 78 7.49 -1.58 -2.13
C GLY A 78 6.42 -0.95 -1.25
N GLN A 79 5.57 -0.07 -1.79
CA GLN A 79 4.44 0.52 -1.07
C GLN A 79 3.42 -0.55 -0.66
N ARG A 80 3.04 -1.47 -1.57
CA ARG A 80 2.16 -2.60 -1.21
C ARG A 80 2.77 -3.50 -0.14
N ASN A 81 4.08 -3.73 -0.22
CA ASN A 81 4.81 -4.51 0.78
C ASN A 81 4.81 -3.84 2.15
N LEU A 82 5.05 -2.53 2.19
CA LEU A 82 4.95 -1.73 3.41
C LEU A 82 3.53 -1.77 3.99
N LEU A 83 2.51 -1.62 3.15
CA LEU A 83 1.11 -1.74 3.58
C LEU A 83 0.86 -3.09 4.26
N LYS A 84 1.33 -4.21 3.69
CA LYS A 84 1.22 -5.54 4.33
C LYS A 84 1.90 -5.60 5.70
N GLN A 85 3.06 -4.98 5.86
CA GLN A 85 3.74 -4.92 7.16
C GLN A 85 2.96 -4.07 8.18
N ILE A 86 2.44 -2.91 7.75
CA ILE A 86 1.57 -2.05 8.57
C ILE A 86 0.32 -2.83 9.02
N GLU A 87 -0.34 -3.57 8.13
CA GLU A 87 -1.51 -4.39 8.49
C GLU A 87 -1.15 -5.45 9.55
N ASN A 88 -0.02 -6.14 9.40
CA ASN A 88 0.44 -7.13 10.39
C ASN A 88 0.71 -6.49 11.75
N LEU A 89 1.36 -5.33 11.77
CA LEU A 89 1.64 -4.59 13.02
C LEU A 89 0.35 -4.07 13.66
N SER A 90 -0.66 -3.73 12.85
CA SER A 90 -1.95 -3.23 13.32
C SER A 90 -2.77 -4.28 14.08
N ILE A 91 -2.42 -5.57 13.99
CA ILE A 91 -3.07 -6.64 14.77
C ILE A 91 -2.93 -6.39 16.27
N LYS A 92 -1.78 -5.85 16.70
CA LYS A 92 -1.46 -5.62 18.11
C LYS A 92 -1.41 -4.14 18.49
N ASN A 93 -1.55 -3.24 17.50
CA ASN A 93 -1.30 -1.81 17.68
C ASN A 93 -2.30 -0.99 16.87
N GLN A 94 -2.57 0.23 17.31
CA GLN A 94 -3.31 1.18 16.49
C GLN A 94 -2.32 1.95 15.60
N ILE A 95 -2.53 1.96 14.29
CA ILE A 95 -1.68 2.70 13.35
C ILE A 95 -2.52 3.73 12.62
N ILE A 96 -2.06 4.97 12.61
CA ILE A 96 -2.64 6.07 11.85
C ILE A 96 -1.54 6.64 10.98
N TYR A 97 -1.78 6.74 9.67
CA TYR A 97 -0.82 7.33 8.75
C TYR A 97 -1.50 8.20 7.72
N THR A 98 -0.74 9.18 7.24
CA THR A 98 -1.11 10.03 6.10
C THR A 98 -0.48 9.45 4.84
N THR A 99 -1.17 9.56 3.70
CA THR A 99 -0.55 9.22 2.43
C THR A 99 -1.27 9.88 1.25
N HIS A 100 -0.48 10.34 0.28
CA HIS A 100 -0.87 10.63 -1.09
C HIS A 100 -0.56 9.46 -2.03
N LEU A 101 0.06 8.39 -1.50
CA LEU A 101 0.51 7.26 -2.27
C LEU A 101 -0.57 6.21 -2.35
N PRO A 102 -0.87 5.75 -3.55
CA PRO A 102 -2.21 5.26 -3.67
C PRO A 102 -2.22 3.72 -3.66
N PHE A 103 -1.04 3.10 -3.73
CA PHE A 103 -0.75 1.72 -3.34
C PHE A 103 -0.59 1.51 -1.82
N MET A 104 -0.59 2.59 -1.04
CA MET A 104 -0.67 2.52 0.43
C MET A 104 -2.12 2.46 0.91
N ILE A 105 -3.12 2.55 0.04
CA ILE A 105 -4.54 2.55 0.41
C ILE A 105 -5.10 1.12 0.38
N ASN A 106 -5.57 0.61 1.51
CA ASN A 106 -6.18 -0.71 1.59
C ASN A 106 -7.68 -0.68 1.23
N LYS A 107 -8.00 -1.05 -0.02
CA LYS A 107 -9.36 -1.03 -0.58
C LYS A 107 -10.29 -2.08 0.04
N MET A 108 -9.76 -3.11 0.69
CA MET A 108 -10.58 -4.12 1.40
C MET A 108 -11.28 -3.58 2.64
N PHE A 109 -10.81 -2.44 3.17
CA PHE A 109 -11.35 -1.87 4.41
C PHE A 109 -11.67 -0.38 4.25
N PRO A 110 -12.65 -0.04 3.40
CA PRO A 110 -12.93 1.33 3.02
C PRO A 110 -13.29 2.25 4.19
N LYS A 111 -13.88 1.69 5.25
CA LYS A 111 -14.23 2.44 6.48
C LYS A 111 -13.01 2.96 7.25
N ARG A 112 -11.80 2.45 6.99
CA ARG A 112 -10.55 2.88 7.65
C ARG A 112 -9.91 4.08 6.97
N ILE A 113 -10.40 4.49 5.81
CA ILE A 113 -9.77 5.52 4.99
C ILE A 113 -10.54 6.83 5.17
N ILE A 114 -9.79 7.88 5.54
CA ILE A 114 -10.32 9.21 5.78
C ILE A 114 -9.76 10.11 4.68
N CYS A 115 -10.63 10.60 3.80
CA CYS A 115 -10.25 11.57 2.78
C CYS A 115 -10.34 12.98 3.37
N LEU A 116 -9.22 13.70 3.38
CA LEU A 116 -9.17 15.11 3.80
C LEU A 116 -9.09 16.00 2.56
N VAL A 117 -9.99 16.98 2.49
CA VAL A 117 -9.99 18.01 1.44
C VAL A 117 -9.90 19.38 2.07
N LYS A 118 -9.21 20.31 1.40
CA LYS A 118 -9.12 21.71 1.83
C LYS A 118 -10.09 22.55 1.00
N GLU A 119 -11.13 23.06 1.63
CA GLU A 119 -12.13 23.93 1.02
C GLU A 119 -12.10 25.30 1.72
N ASN A 120 -11.88 26.38 0.98
CA ASN A 120 -11.83 27.75 1.51
C ASN A 120 -10.87 27.92 2.71
N GLY A 121 -9.72 27.23 2.66
CA GLY A 121 -8.73 27.28 3.74
C GLY A 121 -9.01 26.35 4.93
N ILE A 122 -10.17 25.67 4.96
CA ILE A 122 -10.60 24.78 6.05
C ILE A 122 -10.45 23.33 5.61
N SER A 123 -9.84 22.50 6.46
CA SER A 123 -9.78 21.06 6.26
C SER A 123 -11.11 20.41 6.61
N ARG A 124 -11.66 19.63 5.69
CA ARG A 124 -12.90 18.88 5.88
C ARG A 124 -12.69 17.40 5.56
N ILE A 125 -13.36 16.55 6.33
CA ILE A 125 -13.46 15.13 6.01
C ILE A 125 -14.48 15.00 4.89
N LYS A 126 -14.07 14.41 3.77
CA LYS A 126 -14.96 14.03 2.69
C LYS A 126 -15.30 12.56 2.87
N GLU A 127 -16.55 12.28 3.24
CA GLU A 127 -16.99 10.91 3.41
C GLU A 127 -16.93 10.19 2.05
N PRO A 128 -16.36 8.96 2.00
CA PRO A 128 -16.59 8.10 0.85
C PRO A 128 -18.10 7.89 0.71
N ARG A 129 -18.62 7.73 -0.53
CA ARG A 129 -20.05 7.48 -0.74
C ARG A 129 -20.48 6.29 0.13
N LYS A 130 -21.74 6.33 0.63
CA LYS A 130 -22.33 5.44 1.66
C LYS A 130 -22.06 3.94 1.52
N GLU A 131 -21.61 3.47 0.36
CA GLU A 131 -21.39 2.07 0.04
C GLU A 131 -19.95 1.60 0.24
N GLY A 132 -19.04 2.48 0.67
CA GLY A 132 -17.63 2.12 0.89
C GLY A 132 -16.88 1.81 -0.41
N ILE A 133 -17.45 2.17 -1.55
CA ILE A 133 -16.82 2.03 -2.85
C ILE A 133 -16.06 3.32 -3.10
N PHE A 134 -14.74 3.22 -3.19
CA PHE A 134 -13.91 4.38 -3.50
C PHE A 134 -14.28 4.87 -4.88
N ASP A 135 -14.76 6.11 -4.91
CA ASP A 135 -14.88 6.84 -6.16
C ASP A 135 -13.44 7.10 -6.64
N ASP A 136 -12.99 6.35 -7.65
CA ASP A 136 -11.67 6.54 -8.25
C ASP A 136 -11.46 7.99 -8.68
N LEU A 137 -12.52 8.74 -8.99
CA LEU A 137 -12.47 10.17 -9.28
C LEU A 137 -12.14 11.02 -8.05
N LEU A 138 -12.63 10.62 -6.87
CA LEU A 138 -12.31 11.29 -5.61
C LEU A 138 -10.85 11.05 -5.23
N LEU A 139 -10.39 9.79 -5.35
CA LEU A 139 -8.98 9.48 -5.16
C LEU A 139 -8.12 10.16 -6.23
N SER A 140 -8.60 10.27 -7.47
CA SER A 140 -7.94 11.02 -8.54
C SER A 140 -7.67 12.45 -8.14
N ALA A 141 -8.73 13.13 -7.73
CA ALA A 141 -8.67 14.54 -7.35
C ALA A 141 -7.83 14.78 -6.09
N THR A 142 -7.91 13.88 -5.11
CA THR A 142 -7.19 14.04 -3.83
C THR A 142 -5.71 13.66 -3.93
N LEU A 143 -5.37 12.67 -4.75
CA LEU A 143 -4.00 12.16 -4.89
C LEU A 143 -3.27 12.79 -6.09
N GLY A 144 -3.97 13.57 -6.91
CA GLY A 144 -3.40 14.26 -8.07
C GLY A 144 -3.09 13.33 -9.26
N PHE A 145 -3.70 12.13 -9.29
CA PHE A 145 -3.54 11.16 -10.37
C PHE A 145 -4.79 11.09 -11.23
N ASN A 146 -4.68 10.97 -12.55
CA ASN A 146 -5.83 10.67 -13.41
C ASN A 146 -6.03 9.15 -13.49
N PHE A 147 -7.07 8.63 -12.84
CA PHE A 147 -7.41 7.20 -12.83
C PHE A 147 -8.13 6.75 -14.12
N THR A 148 -8.29 7.64 -15.11
CA THR A 148 -9.16 7.45 -16.29
C THR A 148 -8.54 6.65 -17.43
N SER A 149 -7.30 6.15 -17.31
CA SER A 149 -6.56 5.67 -18.49
C SER A 149 -5.77 4.39 -18.19
N PHE A 150 -6.42 3.23 -18.22
CA PHE A 150 -5.84 1.86 -18.35
C PHE A 150 -4.66 1.45 -17.43
N SER A 151 -4.19 2.35 -16.57
CA SER A 151 -3.11 2.14 -15.61
C SER A 151 -3.78 1.72 -14.32
N ASN A 152 -4.15 0.46 -14.32
CA ASN A 152 -4.80 -0.20 -13.22
C ASN A 152 -3.77 -0.71 -12.23
N TRP A 153 -4.12 -0.60 -10.97
CA TRP A 153 -3.18 -0.72 -9.86
C TRP A 153 -3.17 -2.12 -9.26
N GLY A 154 -3.97 -3.01 -9.81
CA GLY A 154 -3.91 -4.44 -9.55
C GLY A 154 -2.93 -5.12 -10.47
N GLU A 155 -2.34 -6.21 -9.99
CA GLU A 155 -1.59 -7.16 -10.81
C GLU A 155 -2.51 -7.86 -11.82
N ILE A 156 -3.82 -7.90 -11.54
CA ILE A 156 -4.83 -8.57 -12.36
C ILE A 156 -5.93 -7.57 -12.74
N ASN A 157 -6.26 -7.52 -14.03
CA ASN A 157 -7.28 -6.63 -14.58
C ASN A 157 -8.53 -7.42 -14.96
N ILE A 158 -9.69 -7.02 -14.43
CA ILE A 158 -11.00 -7.59 -14.76
C ILE A 158 -11.75 -6.53 -15.57
N PHE A 159 -12.15 -6.88 -16.79
CA PHE A 159 -12.95 -5.99 -17.64
C PHE A 159 -14.44 -6.24 -17.37
N VAL A 160 -15.19 -5.16 -17.21
CA VAL A 160 -16.64 -5.18 -16.95
C VAL A 160 -17.36 -4.24 -17.91
N GLU A 161 -18.66 -4.44 -18.14
CA GLU A 161 -19.41 -3.69 -19.17
C GLU A 161 -19.49 -2.20 -18.81
N GLY A 162 -19.84 -1.90 -17.55
CA GLY A 162 -20.00 -0.52 -17.08
C GLY A 162 -19.64 -0.30 -15.62
N ILE A 163 -19.76 0.96 -15.18
CA ILE A 163 -19.44 1.39 -13.81
C ILE A 163 -20.30 0.66 -12.76
N THR A 164 -21.54 0.31 -13.11
CA THR A 164 -22.47 -0.42 -12.25
C THR A 164 -21.93 -1.80 -11.89
N ASP A 165 -21.40 -2.55 -12.86
CA ASP A 165 -20.86 -3.89 -12.61
C ASP A 165 -19.65 -3.85 -11.70
N LYS A 166 -18.76 -2.87 -11.93
CA LYS A 166 -17.61 -2.63 -11.06
C LYS A 166 -18.06 -2.44 -9.61
N ILE A 167 -19.01 -1.54 -9.38
CA ILE A 167 -19.58 -1.23 -8.06
C ILE A 167 -20.16 -2.50 -7.41
N ILE A 168 -20.95 -3.27 -8.16
CA ILE A 168 -21.58 -4.50 -7.68
C ILE A 168 -20.53 -5.55 -7.29
N ILE A 169 -19.55 -5.81 -8.15
CA ILE A 169 -18.49 -6.80 -7.92
C ILE A 169 -17.68 -6.43 -6.69
N GLU A 170 -17.25 -5.16 -6.57
CA GLU A 170 -16.50 -4.68 -5.40
C GLU A 170 -17.31 -4.87 -4.11
N LYS A 171 -18.61 -4.55 -4.14
CA LYS A 171 -19.49 -4.74 -2.99
C LYS A 171 -19.66 -6.21 -2.62
N ILE A 172 -19.84 -7.09 -3.60
CA ILE A 172 -19.93 -8.56 -3.36
C ILE A 172 -18.65 -9.07 -2.71
N ILE A 173 -17.47 -8.66 -3.21
CA ILE A 173 -16.18 -9.06 -2.64
C ILE A 173 -16.08 -8.62 -1.18
N LEU A 174 -16.42 -7.36 -0.88
CA LEU A 174 -16.38 -6.83 0.48
C LEU A 174 -17.37 -7.52 1.43
N GLU A 175 -18.60 -7.77 0.99
CA GLU A 175 -19.61 -8.43 1.82
C GLU A 175 -19.31 -9.92 2.03
N LYS A 176 -18.82 -10.62 0.99
CA LYS A 176 -18.42 -12.02 1.11
C LYS A 176 -17.23 -12.17 2.06
N ALA A 177 -16.24 -11.28 1.94
CA ALA A 177 -15.08 -11.29 2.83
C ALA A 177 -15.46 -11.09 4.31
N LYS A 178 -16.45 -10.23 4.58
CA LYS A 178 -17.00 -10.07 5.94
C LYS A 178 -17.76 -11.31 6.42
N ALA A 179 -18.60 -11.88 5.56
CA ALA A 179 -19.43 -13.04 5.90
C ALA A 179 -18.57 -14.27 6.21
N ASP A 180 -17.55 -14.52 5.39
CA ASP A 180 -16.68 -15.68 5.52
C ASP A 180 -15.54 -15.47 6.53
N LYS A 181 -15.29 -14.21 6.92
CA LYS A 181 -14.09 -13.79 7.68
C LYS A 181 -12.77 -14.17 6.98
N GLU A 182 -12.81 -14.24 5.66
CA GLU A 182 -11.68 -14.63 4.81
C GLU A 182 -11.66 -13.78 3.54
N ILE A 183 -10.48 -13.37 3.09
CA ILE A 183 -10.32 -12.61 1.85
C ILE A 183 -9.94 -13.59 0.74
N ILE A 184 -10.92 -14.00 -0.06
CA ILE A 184 -10.71 -14.86 -1.24
C ILE A 184 -10.23 -14.02 -2.44
N LEU A 185 -10.78 -12.80 -2.58
CA LEU A 185 -10.41 -11.85 -3.64
C LEU A 185 -9.97 -10.53 -3.00
N ASP A 186 -8.74 -10.13 -3.26
CA ASP A 186 -8.11 -8.94 -2.67
C ASP A 186 -8.19 -7.74 -3.62
N LEU A 187 -9.05 -6.77 -3.32
CA LEU A 187 -9.22 -5.55 -4.12
C LEU A 187 -7.94 -4.70 -4.26
N ASN A 188 -6.88 -4.98 -3.49
CA ASN A 188 -5.57 -4.36 -3.68
C ASN A 188 -4.74 -5.00 -4.81
N GLN A 189 -5.11 -6.21 -5.24
CA GLN A 189 -4.44 -7.00 -6.29
C GLN A 189 -5.21 -7.02 -7.60
N PHE A 190 -6.51 -6.77 -7.57
CA PHE A 190 -7.34 -6.69 -8.77
C PHE A 190 -7.72 -5.25 -9.09
N SER A 191 -8.05 -4.99 -10.35
CA SER A 191 -8.67 -3.73 -10.74
C SER A 191 -9.75 -3.97 -11.78
N ASN A 192 -10.95 -3.47 -11.48
CA ASN A 192 -12.13 -3.60 -12.33
C ASN A 192 -12.19 -2.43 -13.31
N ILE A 193 -12.08 -2.70 -14.61
CA ILE A 193 -12.10 -1.71 -15.69
C ILE A 193 -13.47 -1.70 -16.34
N PRO A 194 -14.29 -0.66 -16.14
CA PRO A 194 -15.50 -0.49 -16.93
C PRO A 194 -15.12 -0.12 -18.37
N LEU A 195 -15.63 -0.89 -19.33
CA LEU A 195 -15.46 -0.62 -20.76
C LEU A 195 -16.44 0.43 -21.29
N ASN A 196 -17.42 0.85 -20.47
CA ASN A 196 -18.49 1.79 -20.79
C ASN A 196 -19.32 1.40 -22.03
N GLY A 197 -19.38 0.09 -22.31
CA GLY A 197 -20.00 -0.46 -23.51
C GLY A 197 -19.24 -0.14 -24.80
N VAL A 198 -19.30 -1.04 -25.77
CA VAL A 198 -19.14 -0.66 -27.17
C VAL A 198 -20.45 0.00 -27.57
N ASN A 199 -20.41 1.23 -28.11
CA ASN A 199 -21.57 1.79 -28.80
C ASN A 199 -22.01 0.80 -29.88
N ASN A 200 -23.06 0.02 -29.61
CA ASN A 200 -23.85 -0.67 -30.61
C ASN A 200 -25.10 0.16 -30.91
#